data_AF-A0AA90UHC9-F1
#
_entry.id   AF-A0AA90UHC9-F1
#
_cell.length_a   1.000
_cell.length_b   1.000
_cell.length_c   1.000
_cell.angle_alpha   90.00
_cell.angle_beta   90.00
_cell.angle_gamma   90.00
#
_symmetry.space_group_name_H-M   'P 1'
#
loop_
_entity.id
_entity.type
_entity.pdbx_description
1 polymer ?
#
loop_
_entity_poly.entity_id
_entity_poly.type
_entity_poly.pdbx_seq_one_letter_code
_entity_poly.pdbx_strand_id
1 'polypeptide(L)'
;MDDDNSCPQYNSLNDIRLRKEALRKSIEADDKKIKTLWNSLFTKPDAFKKDASRGKRLQSMMSIGMGAFDGALLAWKLYRKFKKKK
;
A
#
# COMPACT_ATOMS: atom_id res chain seq x y z
N MET A 1 12.84 -15.41 -15.75
CA MET A 1 13.75 -16.47 -15.26
C MET A 1 14.68 -15.77 -14.32
N ASP A 2 14.49 -15.94 -13.02
CA ASP A 2 15.50 -15.85 -11.96
C ASP A 2 14.83 -16.34 -10.67
N ASP A 3 15.30 -17.49 -10.21
CA ASP A 3 14.85 -18.20 -9.02
C ASP A 3 15.14 -17.40 -7.75
N ASP A 4 14.18 -16.61 -7.27
CA ASP A 4 14.24 -15.99 -5.94
C ASP A 4 13.62 -16.91 -4.89
N ASN A 5 14.16 -18.13 -4.78
CA ASN A 5 13.86 -19.05 -3.68
C ASN A 5 15.15 -19.53 -2.98
N SER A 6 16.19 -18.69 -3.02
CA SER A 6 17.41 -18.91 -2.23
C SER A 6 17.28 -18.18 -0.90
N CYS A 7 17.17 -18.94 0.19
CA CYS A 7 17.27 -18.37 1.53
C CYS A 7 18.72 -17.89 1.73
N PRO A 8 18.97 -16.60 2.01
CA PRO A 8 20.32 -16.11 2.24
C PRO A 8 20.94 -16.87 3.43
N GLN A 9 22.00 -17.62 3.17
CA GLN A 9 22.72 -18.37 4.19
C GLN A 9 23.66 -17.43 4.93
N TYR A 10 23.41 -17.23 6.22
CA TYR A 10 24.23 -16.39 7.08
C TYR A 10 25.19 -17.27 7.89
N ASN A 11 26.50 -17.04 7.76
CA ASN A 11 27.53 -17.87 8.38
C ASN A 11 28.05 -17.29 9.71
N SER A 12 27.65 -16.06 10.07
CA SER A 12 28.06 -15.39 11.31
C SER A 12 26.97 -14.49 11.87
N LEU A 13 26.94 -14.34 13.20
CA LEU A 13 26.05 -13.40 13.89
C LEU A 13 26.32 -11.95 13.48
N ASN A 14 27.57 -11.62 13.14
CA ASN A 14 27.92 -10.29 12.67
C ASN A 14 27.25 -9.97 11.32
N ASP A 15 27.23 -10.94 10.41
CA ASP A 15 26.60 -10.80 9.09
C ASP A 15 25.09 -10.56 9.22
N ILE A 16 24.44 -11.26 10.16
CA ILE A 16 23.01 -11.07 10.47
C ILE A 16 22.76 -9.64 10.98
N ARG A 17 23.61 -9.13 11.88
CA ARG A 17 23.48 -7.76 12.42
C ARG A 17 23.63 -6.72 11.34
N LEU A 18 24.66 -6.85 10.50
CA LEU A 18 24.93 -5.93 9.40
C LEU A 18 23.78 -5.93 8.39
N ARG A 19 23.25 -7.11 8.04
CA ARG A 19 22.07 -7.23 7.18
C ARG A 19 20.82 -6.61 7.82
N LYS A 20 20.60 -6.82 9.12
CA LYS A 20 19.47 -6.24 9.86
C LYS A 20 19.54 -4.72 9.87
N GLU A 21 20.72 -4.14 10.05
CA GLU A 21 20.92 -2.69 9.99
C GLU A 21 20.69 -2.14 8.59
N ALA A 22 21.19 -2.83 7.56
CA ALA A 22 20.95 -2.45 6.17
C ALA A 22 19.45 -2.48 5.81
N LEU A 23 18.74 -3.54 6.19
CA LEU A 23 17.28 -3.65 6.01
C LEU A 23 16.52 -2.57 6.78
N ARG A 24 16.96 -2.23 7.99
CA ARG A 24 16.33 -1.16 8.77
C ARG A 24 16.46 0.18 8.07
N LYS A 25 17.63 0.49 7.50
CA LYS A 25 17.84 1.70 6.71
C LYS A 25 16.99 1.73 5.45
N SER A 26 16.87 0.60 4.73
CA SER A 26 16.02 0.53 3.53
C SER A 26 14.54 0.74 3.89
N ILE A 27 14.05 0.09 4.96
CA ILE A 27 12.68 0.27 5.45
C ILE A 27 12.40 1.73 5.82
N GLU A 28 13.34 2.40 6.50
CA GLU A 28 13.16 3.81 6.87
C GLU A 28 13.13 4.74 5.63
N ALA A 29 13.97 4.46 4.63
CA ALA A 29 13.96 5.20 3.37
C ALA A 29 12.64 4.99 2.61
N ASP A 30 12.16 3.75 2.55
CA ASP A 30 10.89 3.40 1.91
C ASP A 30 9.69 4.01 2.66
N ASP A 31 9.69 4.01 3.99
CA ASP A 31 8.64 4.65 4.79
C ASP A 31 8.55 6.15 4.51
N LYS A 32 9.69 6.85 4.40
CA LYS A 32 9.72 8.27 4.00
C LYS A 32 9.14 8.48 2.60
N LYS A 33 9.48 7.61 1.65
CA LYS A 33 8.96 7.66 0.28
C LYS A 33 7.45 7.40 0.26
N ILE A 34 6.99 6.38 0.97
CA ILE A 34 5.57 6.04 1.11
C ILE A 34 4.83 7.21 1.74
N LYS A 35 5.33 7.81 2.83
CA LYS A 35 4.73 8.99 3.45
C LYS A 35 4.69 10.18 2.50
N THR A 36 5.75 10.42 1.74
CA THR A 36 5.79 11.52 0.76
C THR A 36 4.78 11.30 -0.36
N LEU A 37 4.69 10.09 -0.91
CA LEU A 37 3.74 9.73 -1.95
C LEU A 37 2.30 9.75 -1.43
N TRP A 38 2.06 9.16 -0.26
CA TRP A 38 0.78 9.18 0.44
C TRP A 38 0.32 10.62 0.67
N ASN A 39 1.21 11.47 1.20
CA ASN A 39 0.93 12.88 1.30
C ASN A 39 0.72 13.50 -0.09
N SER A 40 1.47 13.21 -1.14
CA SER A 40 1.18 13.81 -2.46
C SER A 40 -0.18 13.41 -3.05
N LEU A 41 -0.68 12.22 -2.73
CA LEU A 41 -1.96 11.69 -3.22
C LEU A 41 -3.15 12.14 -2.37
N PHE A 42 -2.96 12.30 -1.05
CA PHE A 42 -4.04 12.61 -0.09
C PHE A 42 -3.91 13.98 0.58
N THR A 43 -2.77 14.65 0.49
CA THR A 43 -2.65 16.09 0.78
C THR A 43 -3.45 16.76 -0.30
N LYS A 44 -4.62 17.21 0.10
CA LYS A 44 -5.55 18.02 -0.68
C LYS A 44 -4.75 18.95 -1.58
N PRO A 45 -4.75 18.75 -2.92
CA PRO A 45 -4.23 19.79 -3.79
C PRO A 45 -5.00 21.06 -3.43
N ASP A 46 -4.38 22.22 -3.58
CA ASP A 46 -5.05 23.51 -3.47
C ASP A 46 -6.34 23.61 -4.33
N ALA A 47 -6.61 22.63 -5.19
CA ALA A 47 -7.91 22.31 -5.79
C ALA A 47 -9.02 21.82 -4.83
N PHE A 48 -8.79 21.74 -3.51
CA PHE A 48 -9.85 21.67 -2.48
C PHE A 48 -10.08 23.02 -1.79
N LYS A 49 -9.35 24.08 -2.18
CA LYS A 49 -9.84 25.44 -1.96
C LYS A 49 -11.16 25.57 -2.74
N LYS A 50 -12.07 26.39 -2.22
CA LYS A 50 -13.50 26.45 -2.57
C LYS A 50 -13.82 26.77 -4.05
N ASP A 51 -12.81 26.86 -4.91
CA ASP A 51 -12.89 27.34 -6.30
C ASP A 51 -12.59 26.29 -7.38
N ALA A 52 -12.28 25.02 -7.05
CA ALA A 52 -12.06 24.00 -8.09
C ALA A 52 -13.36 23.30 -8.53
N SER A 53 -13.62 23.36 -9.84
CA SER A 53 -14.79 22.82 -10.52
C SER A 53 -15.11 21.35 -10.17
N ARG A 54 -16.40 21.10 -9.90
CA ARG A 54 -17.01 19.84 -9.43
C ARG A 54 -16.57 18.57 -10.20
N GLY A 55 -16.17 18.69 -11.47
CA GLY A 55 -15.73 17.56 -12.30
C GLY A 55 -14.40 16.93 -11.87
N LYS A 56 -13.41 17.73 -11.41
CA LYS A 56 -12.10 17.21 -10.99
C LYS A 56 -12.15 16.44 -9.66
N ARG A 57 -13.14 16.75 -8.82
CA ARG A 57 -13.40 16.05 -7.55
C ARG A 57 -13.92 14.63 -7.76
N LEU A 58 -14.75 14.42 -8.79
CA LEU A 58 -15.33 13.11 -9.09
C LEU A 58 -14.29 12.18 -9.73
N GLN A 59 -13.42 12.72 -10.59
CA GLN A 59 -12.34 11.95 -11.24
C GLN A 59 -11.31 11.40 -10.22
N SER A 60 -10.99 12.16 -9.17
CA SER A 60 -10.12 11.68 -8.07
C SER A 60 -10.80 10.65 -7.15
N MET A 61 -12.14 10.64 -7.08
CA MET A 61 -12.88 9.64 -6.31
C MET A 61 -13.02 8.31 -7.09
N MET A 62 -13.04 8.37 -8.43
CA MET A 62 -13.14 7.18 -9.28
C MET A 62 -11.89 6.30 -9.25
N SER A 63 -10.68 6.88 -9.15
CA SER A 63 -9.43 6.10 -9.08
C SER A 63 -9.31 5.31 -7.76
N ILE A 64 -9.84 5.83 -6.66
CA ILE A 64 -9.90 5.15 -5.35
C ILE A 64 -11.03 4.11 -5.31
N GLY A 65 -12.09 4.29 -6.10
CA GLY A 65 -13.28 3.44 -6.10
C GLY A 65 -13.06 2.02 -6.63
N MET A 66 -12.16 1.82 -7.59
CA MET A 66 -11.99 0.50 -8.24
C MET A 66 -11.41 -0.56 -7.28
N GLY A 67 -10.40 -0.20 -6.48
CA GLY A 67 -9.76 -1.12 -5.53
C GLY A 67 -10.60 -1.39 -4.28
N ALA A 68 -11.30 -0.37 -3.77
CA ALA A 68 -12.22 -0.52 -2.64
C ALA A 68 -13.46 -1.35 -3.02
N PHE A 69 -13.92 -1.26 -4.27
CA PHE A 69 -15.05 -2.04 -4.77
C PHE A 69 -14.75 -3.54 -4.85
N ASP A 70 -13.57 -3.93 -5.34
CA ASP A 70 -13.16 -5.35 -5.33
C ASP A 70 -12.98 -5.88 -3.91
N GLY A 71 -12.39 -5.09 -3.01
CA GLY A 71 -12.29 -5.41 -1.59
C GLY A 71 -13.66 -5.62 -0.91
N ALA A 72 -14.63 -4.76 -1.22
CA ALA A 72 -16.00 -4.89 -0.72
C ALA A 72 -16.73 -6.11 -1.31
N LEU A 73 -16.55 -6.40 -2.61
CA LEU A 73 -17.08 -7.59 -3.27
C LEU A 73 -16.52 -8.88 -2.67
N LEU A 74 -15.22 -8.92 -2.37
CA LEU A 74 -14.59 -10.05 -1.71
C LEU A 74 -15.12 -10.25 -0.29
N ALA A 75 -15.25 -9.18 0.49
CA ALA A 75 -15.85 -9.23 1.82
C ALA A 75 -17.31 -9.72 1.76
N TRP A 76 -18.09 -9.25 0.79
CA TRP A 76 -19.47 -9.71 0.55
C TRP A 76 -19.53 -11.18 0.14
N LYS A 77 -18.61 -11.64 -0.72
CA LYS A 77 -18.53 -13.04 -1.17
C LYS A 77 -18.18 -13.96 -0.01
N LEU A 78 -17.23 -13.56 0.84
CA LEU A 78 -16.90 -14.26 2.09
C LEU A 78 -18.10 -14.29 3.05
N TYR A 79 -18.73 -13.13 3.29
CA TYR A 79 -19.94 -13.02 4.13
C TYR A 79 -21.05 -13.96 3.66
N ARG A 80 -21.35 -14.00 2.36
CA ARG A 80 -22.36 -14.89 1.77
C ARG A 80 -21.99 -16.37 1.92
N LYS A 81 -20.71 -16.73 1.79
CA LYS A 81 -20.23 -18.12 1.87
C LYS A 81 -20.29 -18.66 3.30
N PHE A 82 -20.04 -17.83 4.31
CA PHE A 82 -20.08 -18.23 5.72
C PHE A 82 -21.48 -18.07 6.36
N LYS A 83 -22.31 -17.13 5.90
CA LYS A 83 -23.69 -16.96 6.40
C LYS A 83 -24.63 -18.12 6.02
N LYS A 84 -24.32 -18.88 4.98
CA LYS A 84 -25.08 -20.07 4.55
C LYS A 84 -24.75 -21.36 5.32
N LYS A 85 -23.85 -21.32 6.32
CA LYS A 85 -23.58 -22.44 7.22
C LYS A 85 -24.27 -22.26 8.59
N LYS A 86 -25.58 -22.01 8.57
CA LYS A 86 -26.49 -22.21 9.69
C LYS A 86 -27.68 -23.01 9.21
#